data_AF-A0A7V5ASB7-F1
#
_entry.id   AF-A0A7V5ASB7-F1
#
_cell.length_a   1.000
_cell.length_b   1.000
_cell.length_c   1.000
_cell.angle_alpha   90.00
_cell.angle_beta   90.00
_cell.angle_gamma   90.00
#
_symmetry.space_group_name_H-M   'P 1'
#
loop_
_entity.id
_entity.type
_entity.pdbx_description
1 polymer ?
#
loop_
_entity_poly.entity_id
_entity_poly.type
_entity_poly.pdbx_seq_one_letter_code
_entity_poly.pdbx_strand_id
1 'polypeptide(L)' 'MRQILESYAVTLGWAIVGAVSMGVGLIIMLKIFTWSTAGIDEWEELKKGNIAVAIVMAAVIIGAAIVVSFCVLPTR' A
#
# COMPACT_ATOMS: atom_id res chain seq x y z
N MET A 1 3.29 34.92 -13.43
CA MET A 1 3.52 33.71 -14.26
C MET A 1 4.52 32.75 -13.62
N ARG A 2 5.72 33.22 -13.20
CA ARG A 2 6.71 32.39 -12.50
C ARG A 2 6.18 31.68 -11.24
N GLN A 3 5.44 32.41 -10.41
CA GLN A 3 4.86 31.89 -9.16
C GLN A 3 3.83 30.77 -9.37
N ILE A 4 3.06 30.82 -10.47
CA ILE A 4 2.11 29.76 -10.84
C ILE A 4 2.87 28.50 -11.26
N LEU A 5 3.95 28.67 -12.04
CA LEU A 5 4.79 27.57 -12.50
C LEU A 5 5.49 26.86 -11.33
N GLU A 6 5.96 27.63 -10.35
CA GLU A 6 6.54 27.11 -9.11
C GLU A 6 5.50 26.32 -8.29
N SER A 7 4.27 26.84 -8.15
CA SER A 7 3.20 26.11 -7.46
C SER A 7 2.90 24.77 -8.12
N TYR A 8 2.73 24.72 -9.45
CA TYR A 8 2.50 23.46 -10.15
C TYR A 8 3.65 22.46 -9.99
N ALA A 9 4.90 22.93 -10.03
CA ALA A 9 6.06 22.08 -9.82
C ALA A 9 6.06 21.44 -8.41
N VAL A 10 5.71 22.22 -7.37
CA VAL A 10 5.60 21.73 -6.00
C VAL A 10 4.46 20.71 -5.85
N THR A 11 3.28 20.98 -6.42
CA THR A 11 2.14 20.05 -6.33
C THR A 11 2.43 18.72 -7.02
N LEU A 12 3.08 18.76 -8.19
CA LEU A 12 3.51 17.56 -8.89
C LEU A 12 4.59 16.79 -8.10
N GLY A 13 5.54 17.50 -7.50
CA GLY A 13 6.54 16.91 -6.62
C GLY A 13 5.91 16.13 -5.46
N TRP A 14 4.97 16.74 -4.75
CA TRP A 14 4.25 16.09 -3.65
C TRP A 14 3.40 14.91 -4.12
N ALA A 15 2.74 15.00 -5.28
CA ALA A 15 1.97 13.89 -5.84
C ALA A 15 2.85 12.67 -6.13
N ILE A 16 4.06 12.88 -6.68
CA ILE A 16 5.02 11.81 -6.94
C ILE A 16 5.49 11.17 -5.63
N VAL A 17 5.88 12.00 -4.64
CA VAL A 17 6.32 11.50 -3.33
C VAL A 17 5.21 10.68 -2.66
N GLY A 18 3.97 11.17 -2.71
CA GLY A 18 2.80 10.44 -2.23
C GLY A 18 2.62 9.08 -2.92
N ALA A 19 2.62 9.06 -4.25
CA ALA A 19 2.45 7.82 -5.02
C ALA A 19 3.57 6.79 -4.75
N VAL A 20 4.82 7.24 -4.68
CA VAL A 20 5.97 6.36 -4.39
C VAL A 20 5.89 5.80 -2.96
N SER A 21 5.61 6.66 -1.98
CA SER A 21 5.49 6.24 -0.58
C SER A 21 4.36 5.22 -0.38
N MET A 22 3.24 5.36 -1.09
CA MET A 22 2.14 4.38 -1.11
C MET A 22 2.59 3.01 -1.64
N GLY A 23 3.26 2.99 -2.80
CA GLY A 23 3.74 1.75 -3.40
C GLY A 23 4.75 1.03 -2.50
N VAL A 24 5.70 1.77 -1.93
CA VAL A 24 6.69 1.22 -1.00
C VAL A 24 6.03 0.67 0.27
N GLY A 25 5.05 1.39 0.85
CA GLY A 25 4.33 0.95 2.05
C GLY A 25 3.60 -0.37 1.85
N LEU A 26 2.92 -0.55 0.72
CA LEU A 26 2.25 -1.80 0.35
C LEU A 26 3.22 -2.98 0.26
N ILE A 27 4.38 -2.78 -0.39
CA ILE A 27 5.41 -3.82 -0.53
C ILE A 27 5.95 -4.23 0.85
N ILE A 28 6.24 -3.25 1.71
CA ILE A 28 6.75 -3.51 3.07
C ILE A 28 5.71 -4.30 3.88
N MET A 29 4.44 -3.88 3.83
CA MET A 29 3.36 -4.55 4.53
C MET A 29 3.21 -6.01 4.10
N LEU A 30 3.16 -6.28 2.80
CA LEU A 30 3.07 -7.65 2.28
C LEU A 30 4.28 -8.50 2.68
N LYS A 31 5.49 -7.93 2.66
CA LYS A 31 6.69 -8.63 3.13
C LYS A 31 6.62 -8.99 4.60
N ILE A 32 6.16 -8.07 5.45
CA ILE A 32 5.99 -8.32 6.89
C ILE A 32 4.95 -9.42 7.11
N PHE A 33 3.85 -9.39 6.34
CA PHE A 33 2.83 -10.42 6.41
C PHE A 33 3.38 -11.80 6.04
N THR A 34 4.00 -11.97 4.87
CA THR A 34 4.63 -13.23 4.45
C THR A 34 5.70 -13.71 5.42
N TRP A 35 6.46 -12.80 6.04
CA TRP A 35 7.42 -13.18 7.08
C TRP A 35 6.73 -13.67 8.36
N SER A 36 5.62 -13.07 8.75
CA SER A 36 4.83 -13.51 9.90
C SER A 36 4.18 -14.88 9.67
N THR A 37 3.85 -15.22 8.43
CA THR A 37 3.22 -16.51 8.06
C THR A 37 4.21 -17.57 7.60
N ALA A 38 5.51 -17.46 7.95
CA ALA A 38 6.62 -18.27 7.43
C ALA A 38 6.48 -19.82 7.45
N GLY A 39 5.38 -20.37 7.96
CA GLY A 39 5.01 -21.79 7.82
C GLY A 39 4.17 -22.14 6.60
N ILE A 40 3.64 -21.17 5.83
CA ILE A 40 2.79 -21.39 4.65
C ILE A 40 3.24 -20.47 3.52
N ASP A 41 3.45 -21.00 2.30
CA ASP A 41 3.64 -20.19 1.11
C ASP A 41 2.28 -19.71 0.58
N GLU A 42 1.89 -18.49 0.90
CA GLU A 42 0.58 -17.96 0.52
C GLU A 42 0.43 -17.83 -0.99
N TRP A 43 1.52 -17.54 -1.70
CA TRP A 43 1.51 -17.39 -3.16
C TRP A 43 1.34 -18.73 -3.86
N GLU A 44 1.93 -19.80 -3.31
CA GLU A 44 1.72 -21.16 -3.80
C GLU A 44 0.28 -21.64 -3.55
N GLU A 45 -0.24 -21.41 -2.34
CA GLU A 45 -1.63 -21.77 -1.99
C GLU A 45 -2.66 -20.99 -2.82
N LEU A 46 -2.39 -19.71 -3.12
CA LEU A 46 -3.23 -18.90 -4.01
C LEU A 46 -3.25 -19.49 -5.43
N LYS A 47 -2.09 -19.92 -5.95
CA LYS A 47 -1.98 -20.58 -7.27
C LYS A 47 -2.69 -21.93 -7.32
N LYS A 48 -2.72 -22.67 -6.20
CA LYS A 48 -3.49 -23.91 -6.06
C LYS A 48 -5.00 -23.68 -5.99
N GLY A 49 -5.45 -22.41 -5.92
CA GLY A 49 -6.86 -22.06 -5.84
C GLY A 49 -7.43 -22.10 -4.42
N ASN A 50 -6.58 -21.99 -3.40
CA ASN A 50 -7.02 -21.97 -2.02
C ASN A 50 -7.78 -20.66 -1.71
N ILE A 51 -9.11 -20.75 -1.69
CA ILE A 51 -10.00 -19.61 -1.45
C ILE A 51 -9.79 -19.03 -0.04
N ALA A 52 -9.46 -19.85 0.97
CA ALA A 52 -9.23 -19.37 2.32
C ALA A 52 -8.03 -18.41 2.37
N VAL A 53 -6.93 -18.77 1.72
CA VAL A 53 -5.74 -17.91 1.60
C VAL A 53 -6.05 -16.65 0.80
N ALA A 54 -6.85 -16.75 -0.26
CA ALA A 54 -7.27 -15.58 -1.04
C ALA A 54 -8.05 -14.55 -0.21
N ILE A 55 -8.98 -15.01 0.62
CA ILE A 55 -9.77 -14.15 1.51
C ILE A 55 -8.86 -13.47 2.53
N VAL A 56 -7.93 -14.20 3.14
CA VAL A 56 -6.98 -13.65 4.11
C VAL A 56 -6.09 -12.58 3.46
N MET A 57 -5.52 -12.87 2.29
CA MET A 57 -4.71 -11.91 1.54
C MET A 57 -5.51 -10.64 1.19
N ALA A 58 -6.75 -10.78 0.75
CA ALA A 58 -7.63 -9.65 0.48
C ALA A 58 -7.91 -8.81 1.75
N ALA A 59 -8.20 -9.46 2.88
CA ALA A 59 -8.44 -8.79 4.15
C ALA A 59 -7.23 -7.99 4.62
N VAL A 60 -6.02 -8.54 4.45
CA VAL A 60 -4.76 -7.86 4.79
C VAL A 60 -4.55 -6.62 3.92
N ILE A 61 -4.74 -6.73 2.60
CA ILE A 61 -4.61 -5.61 1.67
C ILE A 61 -5.61 -4.50 1.99
N ILE A 62 -6.89 -4.86 2.22
CA ILE A 62 -7.94 -3.90 2.59
C ILE A 62 -7.61 -3.24 3.95
N GLY A 63 -7.19 -4.03 4.94
CA GLY A 63 -6.80 -3.53 6.25
C GLY A 63 -5.68 -2.49 6.18
N ALA A 64 -4.64 -2.76 5.40
CA ALA A 64 -3.57 -1.78 5.22
C ALA A 64 -4.02 -0.54 4.45
N ALA A 65 -4.85 -0.69 3.43
CA ALA A 65 -5.42 0.46 2.72
C ALA A 65 -6.21 1.37 3.68
N ILE A 66 -6.95 0.79 4.63
CA ILE A 66 -7.65 1.54 5.68
C ILE A 66 -6.66 2.27 6.59
N VAL A 67 -5.64 1.59 7.13
CA VAL A 67 -4.62 2.20 8.00
C VAL A 67 -3.95 3.37 7.29
N VAL A 68 -3.55 3.17 6.04
CA VAL A 68 -2.89 4.20 5.23
C VAL A 68 -3.83 5.36 4.94
N SER A 69 -5.12 5.10 4.68
CA SER A 69 -6.14 6.14 4.52
C SER A 69 -6.23 7.03 5.76
N PHE A 70 -6.21 6.44 6.96
CA PHE A 70 -6.19 7.20 8.22
C PHE A 70 -4.92 8.03 8.42
N CYS A 71 -3.78 7.58 7.90
CA CYS A 71 -2.53 8.36 7.97
C CYS A 71 -2.50 9.56 7.03
N VAL A 72 -3.17 9.47 5.87
CA VAL A 72 -3.23 10.56 4.87
C VAL A 72 -4.38 11.51 5.16
N LEU A 73 -5.43 11.06 5.84
CA LEU A 73 -6.57 11.90 6.15
C LEU A 73 -6.10 13.14 6.96
N PRO A 74 -6.29 14.37 6.44
CA PRO A 74 -5.91 15.56 7.16
C PRO A 74 -6.80 15.66 8.41
N THR A 75 -6.19 15.42 9.57
CA THR A 75 -6.81 15.59 10.88
C THR A 75 -6.73 17.08 11.23
N ARG A 76 -7.69 17.85 10.70
CA ARG A 76 -7.96 19.28 10.94
C ARG A 76 -6.75 20.19 11.16
#